data_AF-A0A2Z6P2J1-F1
#
_entry.id   AF-A0A2Z6P2J1-F1
#
_cell.length_a   1.000
_cell.length_b   1.000
_cell.length_c   1.000
_cell.angle_alpha   90.00
_cell.angle_beta   90.00
_cell.angle_gamma   90.00
#
_symmetry.space_group_name_H-M   'P 1'
#
loop_
_entity.id
_entity.type
_entity.pdbx_description
1 polymer ?
#
loop_
_entity_poly.entity_id
_entity_poly.type
_entity_poly.pdbx_seq_one_letter_code
_entity_poly.pdbx_strand_id
1 'polypeptide(L)'
;MDEASKRHEEILNQSEDADEKGALVNDVDVNRRMAEQISYAVAERLFNRLASTAFCEHGRIYGVTDELERLKNSVEHIKVVLLDAQEKQEQNCVVQSWIRRVEDLLHLADDLLDEFMIEGMRYQVDA
;
A
#
# COMPACT_ATOMS: atom_id res chain seq x y z
N MET A 1 38.04 16.86 43.11
CA MET A 1 37.47 15.94 42.10
C MET A 1 38.59 15.70 41.13
N ASP A 2 39.19 14.51 41.17
CA ASP A 2 40.47 14.25 40.52
C ASP A 2 40.32 14.13 39.01
N GLU A 3 41.38 14.50 38.28
CA GLU A 3 41.46 14.45 36.82
C GLU A 3 41.09 13.04 36.28
N ALA A 4 41.39 11.99 37.05
CA ALA A 4 41.01 10.61 36.76
C ALA A 4 39.49 10.39 36.76
N SER A 5 38.76 11.08 37.65
CA SER A 5 37.30 11.02 37.73
C SER A 5 36.64 11.71 36.53
N LYS A 6 37.23 12.84 36.07
CA LYS A 6 36.77 13.54 34.87
C LYS A 6 36.94 12.71 33.61
N ARG A 7 38.08 12.02 33.48
CA ARG A 7 38.36 11.13 32.33
C ARG A 7 37.45 9.91 32.30
N HIS A 8 37.09 9.37 33.47
CA HIS A 8 36.19 8.21 33.54
C HIS A 8 34.75 8.58 33.13
N GLU A 9 34.32 9.81 33.43
CA GLU A 9 33.00 10.32 33.05
C GLU A 9 32.96 10.70 31.55
N GLU A 10 34.06 11.20 31.02
CA GLU A 10 34.21 11.50 29.58
C GLU A 10 34.26 10.22 28.71
N ILE A 11 34.84 9.13 29.21
CA ILE A 11 34.81 7.82 28.53
C ILE A 11 33.39 7.23 28.48
N LEU A 12 32.61 7.38 29.55
CA LEU A 12 31.21 6.90 29.58
C LEU A 12 30.30 7.71 28.64
N ASN A 13 30.54 9.01 28.49
CA ASN A 13 29.81 9.84 27.52
C ASN A 13 30.30 9.71 26.07
N GLN A 14 31.51 9.17 25.86
CA GLN A 14 32.02 8.81 24.52
C GLN A 14 31.64 7.38 24.11
N SER A 15 31.20 6.52 25.04
CA SER A 15 30.62 5.21 24.69
C SER A 15 29.17 5.30 24.21
N GLU A 16 28.64 6.51 24.05
CA GLU A 16 27.38 6.77 23.32
C GLU A 16 27.66 6.97 21.81
N ASP A 17 28.73 6.36 21.30
CA ASP A 17 29.02 6.20 19.87
C ASP A 17 28.02 5.21 19.24
N ALA A 18 26.85 5.74 18.93
CA ALA A 18 26.35 5.96 17.57
C ALA A 18 26.31 4.83 16.51
N ASP A 19 26.77 3.60 16.73
CA ASP A 19 26.94 2.64 15.60
C ASP A 19 26.00 1.42 15.58
N GLU A 20 25.21 1.16 16.63
CA GLU A 20 24.31 -0.01 16.63
C GLU A 20 22.86 0.29 16.21
N LYS A 21 22.48 1.56 16.08
CA LYS A 21 21.15 1.93 15.55
C LYS A 21 21.12 2.13 14.03
N GLY A 22 22.28 2.25 13.37
CA GLY A 22 22.37 2.44 11.92
C GLY A 22 22.34 1.15 11.09
N ALA A 23 22.69 0.00 11.68
CA ALA A 23 22.88 -1.24 10.93
C ALA A 23 21.59 -2.03 10.66
N LEU A 24 20.49 -1.77 11.39
CA LEU A 24 19.19 -2.44 11.18
C LEU A 24 18.17 -1.58 10.39
N VAL A 25 18.60 -0.43 9.86
CA VAL A 25 17.73 0.52 9.15
C VAL A 25 17.59 0.15 7.65
N ASN A 26 18.43 -0.72 7.10
CA ASN A 26 18.52 -0.86 5.64
C ASN A 26 17.72 -2.03 5.03
N ASP A 27 17.47 -3.12 5.74
CA ASP A 27 16.74 -4.27 5.15
C ASP A 27 15.25 -4.28 5.50
N VAL A 28 14.91 -4.01 6.77
CA VAL A 28 13.51 -4.05 7.22
C VAL A 28 12.74 -2.79 6.78
N ASP A 29 13.37 -1.62 6.74
CA ASP A 29 12.73 -0.37 6.30
C ASP A 29 12.57 -0.32 4.78
N VAL A 30 13.56 -0.80 4.02
CA VAL A 30 13.47 -0.86 2.55
C VAL A 30 12.45 -1.90 2.11
N ASN A 31 12.43 -3.10 2.70
CA ASN A 31 11.41 -4.10 2.39
C ASN A 31 9.98 -3.62 2.72
N ARG A 32 9.87 -2.80 3.78
CA ARG A 32 8.63 -2.13 4.19
C ARG A 32 8.18 -1.09 3.14
N ARG A 33 9.04 -0.12 2.81
CA ARG A 33 8.76 0.90 1.77
C ARG A 33 8.45 0.29 0.41
N MET A 34 9.12 -0.81 0.05
CA MET A 34 8.85 -1.56 -1.18
C MET A 34 7.47 -2.20 -1.18
N ALA A 35 7.07 -2.88 -0.08
CA ALA A 35 5.73 -3.46 0.05
C ALA A 35 4.62 -2.39 -0.09
N GLU A 36 4.86 -1.17 0.39
CA GLU A 36 3.85 -0.11 0.35
C GLU A 36 3.74 0.58 -1.01
N GLN A 37 4.86 0.73 -1.72
CA GLN A 37 4.83 1.09 -3.14
C GLN A 37 4.05 0.06 -3.97
N ILE A 38 4.13 -1.22 -3.59
CA ILE A 38 3.33 -2.27 -4.21
C ILE A 38 1.84 -2.02 -3.93
N SER A 39 1.43 -1.71 -2.69
CA SER A 39 0.01 -1.44 -2.38
C SER A 39 -0.56 -0.25 -3.18
N TYR A 40 0.19 0.86 -3.32
CA TYR A 40 -0.25 1.99 -4.16
C TYR A 40 -0.33 1.61 -5.64
N ALA A 41 0.65 0.86 -6.15
CA ALA A 41 0.66 0.40 -7.54
C ALA A 41 -0.53 -0.52 -7.85
N VAL A 42 -0.93 -1.38 -6.92
CA VAL A 42 -2.14 -2.22 -7.05
C VAL A 42 -3.40 -1.35 -7.10
N ALA A 43 -3.54 -0.37 -6.20
CA ALA A 43 -4.66 0.56 -6.21
C ALA A 43 -4.75 1.36 -7.53
N GLU A 44 -3.60 1.81 -8.04
CA GLU A 44 -3.52 2.52 -9.31
C GLU A 44 -3.90 1.64 -10.51
N ARG A 45 -3.43 0.39 -10.54
CA ARG A 45 -3.82 -0.57 -11.57
C ARG A 45 -5.34 -0.78 -11.58
N LEU A 46 -5.92 -1.03 -10.40
CA LEU A 46 -7.36 -1.25 -10.25
C LEU A 46 -8.17 -0.03 -10.70
N PHE A 47 -7.75 1.18 -10.32
CA PHE A 47 -8.37 2.42 -10.77
C PHE A 47 -8.35 2.56 -12.30
N ASN A 48 -7.20 2.32 -12.93
CA ASN A 48 -7.06 2.42 -14.38
C ASN A 48 -7.94 1.41 -15.13
N ARG A 49 -8.11 0.20 -14.57
CA ARG A 49 -9.05 -0.80 -15.11
C ARG A 49 -10.48 -0.29 -15.04
N LEU A 50 -10.91 0.22 -13.89
CA LEU A 50 -12.26 0.76 -13.69
C LEU A 50 -12.55 2.00 -14.54
N ALA A 51 -11.52 2.80 -14.84
CA ALA A 51 -11.61 3.96 -15.74
C ALA A 51 -11.54 3.58 -17.23
N SER A 52 -11.27 2.32 -17.56
CA SER A 52 -11.12 1.88 -18.95
C SER A 52 -12.45 1.79 -19.67
N THR A 53 -12.44 2.10 -20.96
CA THR A 53 -13.63 1.96 -21.83
C THR A 53 -14.22 0.56 -21.79
N ALA A 54 -13.36 -0.47 -21.75
CA ALA A 54 -13.79 -1.87 -21.73
C ALA A 54 -14.67 -2.20 -20.51
N PHE A 55 -14.28 -1.74 -19.31
CA PHE A 55 -15.06 -1.93 -18.09
C PHE A 55 -16.34 -1.09 -18.07
N CYS A 56 -16.30 0.13 -18.59
CA CYS A 56 -17.50 0.96 -18.74
C CYS A 56 -18.54 0.29 -19.67
N GLU A 57 -18.10 -0.30 -20.77
CA GLU A 57 -18.97 -1.02 -21.71
C GLU A 57 -19.56 -2.28 -21.07
N HIS A 58 -18.74 -3.09 -20.38
CA HIS A 58 -19.23 -4.28 -19.66
C HIS A 58 -20.23 -3.89 -18.56
N GLY A 59 -19.92 -2.87 -17.76
CA GLY A 59 -20.84 -2.34 -16.76
C GLY A 59 -22.19 -1.96 -17.35
N ARG A 60 -22.20 -1.33 -18.53
CA ARG A 60 -23.43 -0.98 -19.23
C ARG A 60 -24.21 -2.19 -19.74
N ILE A 61 -23.53 -3.22 -20.26
CA ILE A 61 -24.17 -4.47 -20.71
C ILE A 61 -24.90 -5.16 -19.56
N TYR A 62 -24.26 -5.20 -18.39
CA TYR A 62 -24.78 -5.89 -17.20
C TYR A 62 -25.61 -4.99 -16.27
N GLY A 63 -25.74 -3.70 -16.58
CA GLY A 63 -26.55 -2.75 -15.80
C GLY A 63 -25.95 -2.37 -14.44
N VAL A 64 -24.63 -2.46 -14.29
CA VAL A 64 -23.89 -2.22 -13.02
C VAL A 64 -22.97 -0.98 -13.08
N THR A 65 -23.26 -0.04 -13.98
CA THR A 65 -22.42 1.15 -14.20
C THR A 65 -22.26 2.00 -12.93
N ASP A 66 -23.32 2.16 -12.14
CA ASP A 66 -23.29 2.97 -10.92
C ASP A 66 -22.43 2.31 -9.84
N GLU A 67 -22.48 0.98 -9.72
CA GLU A 67 -21.64 0.20 -8.81
C GLU A 67 -20.16 0.30 -9.18
N LEU A 68 -19.82 0.17 -10.47
CA LEU A 68 -18.45 0.31 -10.94
C LEU A 68 -17.91 1.73 -10.72
N GLU A 69 -18.73 2.75 -10.95
CA GLU A 69 -18.35 4.15 -10.70
C GLU A 69 -18.10 4.39 -9.20
N ARG A 70 -18.95 3.84 -8.32
CA ARG A 70 -18.75 3.91 -6.86
C ARG A 70 -17.48 3.20 -6.42
N LEU A 71 -17.16 2.05 -7.01
CA LEU A 71 -15.93 1.33 -6.72
C LEU A 71 -14.72 2.13 -7.18
N LYS A 72 -14.75 2.72 -8.38
CA LYS A 72 -13.68 3.58 -8.92
C LYS A 72 -13.38 4.74 -7.98
N ASN A 73 -14.41 5.47 -7.55
CA ASN A 73 -14.25 6.62 -6.63
C ASN A 73 -13.72 6.18 -5.26
N SER A 74 -14.12 4.99 -4.78
CA SER A 74 -13.58 4.43 -3.53
C SER A 74 -12.09 4.11 -3.66
N VAL A 75 -11.68 3.50 -4.78
CA VAL A 75 -10.26 3.19 -5.06
C VAL A 75 -9.43 4.47 -5.20
N GLU A 76 -9.96 5.50 -5.85
CA GLU A 76 -9.31 6.82 -5.95
C GLU A 76 -9.07 7.43 -4.56
N HIS A 77 -10.06 7.39 -3.68
CA HIS A 77 -9.90 7.86 -2.30
C HIS A 77 -8.85 7.03 -1.54
N ILE A 78 -8.85 5.71 -1.72
CA ILE A 78 -7.84 4.83 -1.10
C ILE A 78 -6.43 5.19 -1.59
N LYS A 79 -6.22 5.49 -2.88
CA LYS A 79 -4.93 5.94 -3.40
C LYS A 79 -4.41 7.17 -2.64
N VAL A 80 -5.27 8.16 -2.44
CA VAL A 80 -4.90 9.40 -1.70
C VAL A 80 -4.52 9.08 -0.26
N VAL A 81 -5.28 8.21 0.41
CA VAL A 81 -4.98 7.81 1.79
C VAL A 81 -3.68 6.98 1.87
N LEU A 82 -3.42 6.10 0.90
CA LEU A 82 -2.17 5.33 0.82
C LEU A 82 -0.95 6.25 0.66
N LEU A 83 -1.05 7.29 -0.15
CA LEU A 83 0.02 8.29 -0.29
C LEU A 83 0.32 9.02 1.03
N ASP A 84 -0.71 9.46 1.75
CA ASP A 84 -0.55 10.10 3.07
C ASP A 84 -0.03 9.11 4.14
N ALA A 85 -0.46 7.85 4.04
CA ALA A 85 -0.05 6.80 4.97
C ALA A 85 1.41 6.39 4.79
N GLN A 86 1.94 6.38 3.54
CA GLN A 86 3.35 6.11 3.27
C GLN A 86 4.29 7.07 4.01
N GLU A 87 3.92 8.36 4.14
CA GLU A 87 4.74 9.34 4.88
C GLU A 87 4.75 9.09 6.40
N LYS A 88 3.68 8.51 6.95
CA LYS A 88 3.47 8.36 8.40
C LYS A 88 3.81 6.97 8.95
N GLN A 89 4.17 6.05 8.07
CA GLN A 89 4.22 4.62 8.35
C GLN A 89 5.50 4.13 9.02
N GLU A 90 6.62 4.83 8.80
CA GLU A 90 7.95 4.43 9.30
C GLU A 90 7.95 4.21 10.82
N GLN A 91 7.08 4.93 11.53
CA GLN A 91 7.02 4.95 12.99
C GLN A 91 5.69 4.42 13.57
N ASN A 92 4.75 3.96 12.74
CA ASN A 92 3.41 3.60 13.19
C ASN A 92 2.96 2.20 12.75
N CYS A 93 3.01 1.24 13.68
CA CYS A 93 2.60 -0.15 13.44
C CYS A 93 1.10 -0.31 13.13
N VAL A 94 0.25 0.62 13.60
CA VAL A 94 -1.19 0.62 13.30
C VAL A 94 -1.41 0.97 11.83
N VAL A 95 -0.68 1.96 11.32
CA VAL A 95 -0.72 2.36 9.89
C VAL A 95 -0.25 1.19 9.01
N GLN A 96 0.82 0.51 9.39
CA GLN A 96 1.31 -0.68 8.67
C GLN A 96 0.27 -1.79 8.60
N SER A 97 -0.39 -2.09 9.73
CA SER A 97 -1.44 -3.11 9.74
C SER A 97 -2.66 -2.71 8.90
N TRP A 98 -3.00 -1.42 8.86
CA TRP A 98 -4.09 -0.92 8.03
C TRP A 98 -3.76 -1.04 6.54
N ILE A 99 -2.55 -0.66 6.12
CA ILE A 99 -2.13 -0.74 4.71
C ILE A 99 -2.18 -2.18 4.18
N ARG A 100 -1.67 -3.17 4.95
CA ARG A 100 -1.76 -4.58 4.55
C ARG A 100 -3.20 -5.04 4.32
N ARG A 101 -4.12 -4.65 5.20
CA ARG A 101 -5.54 -4.99 5.06
C ARG A 101 -6.17 -4.33 3.83
N VAL A 102 -5.76 -3.12 3.50
CA VAL A 102 -6.23 -2.42 2.29
C VAL A 102 -5.69 -3.11 1.04
N GLU A 103 -4.42 -3.51 1.04
CA GLU A 103 -3.82 -4.27 -0.06
C GLU A 103 -4.57 -5.58 -0.33
N ASP A 104 -4.88 -6.36 0.71
CA ASP A 104 -5.69 -7.58 0.58
C ASP A 104 -7.06 -7.30 -0.06
N LEU A 105 -7.71 -6.20 0.33
CA LEU A 105 -9.01 -5.79 -0.23
C LEU A 105 -8.91 -5.33 -1.68
N LEU A 106 -7.83 -4.64 -2.05
CA LEU A 106 -7.59 -4.20 -3.42
C LEU A 106 -7.34 -5.41 -4.33
N HIS A 107 -6.59 -6.41 -3.86
CA HIS A 107 -6.41 -7.67 -4.58
C HIS A 107 -7.73 -8.42 -4.78
N LEU A 108 -8.54 -8.56 -3.73
CA LEU A 108 -9.85 -9.19 -3.86
C LEU A 108 -10.76 -8.48 -4.87
N ALA A 109 -10.72 -7.14 -4.90
CA ALA A 109 -11.48 -6.36 -5.87
C ALA A 109 -10.96 -6.55 -7.30
N ASP A 110 -9.65 -6.60 -7.49
CA ASP A 110 -9.02 -6.85 -8.79
C ASP A 110 -9.38 -8.25 -9.34
N ASP A 111 -9.31 -9.28 -8.48
CA ASP A 111 -9.72 -10.66 -8.81
C ASP A 111 -11.21 -10.75 -9.18
N LEU A 112 -12.08 -10.05 -8.44
CA LEU A 112 -13.51 -10.00 -8.74
C LEU A 112 -13.80 -9.31 -10.08
N LEU A 113 -13.04 -8.28 -10.44
CA LEU A 113 -13.17 -7.64 -11.75
C LEU A 113 -12.70 -8.57 -12.88
N ASP A 114 -11.69 -9.40 -12.65
CA ASP A 114 -11.31 -10.44 -13.61
C ASP A 114 -12.42 -11.48 -13.80
N GLU A 115 -13.03 -11.96 -12.70
CA GLU A 115 -14.18 -12.88 -12.78
C GLU A 115 -15.37 -12.26 -13.51
N PHE A 116 -15.69 -10.99 -13.23
CA PHE A 116 -16.77 -10.26 -13.91
C PHE A 116 -16.55 -10.16 -15.43
N MET A 117 -15.32 -9.92 -15.88
CA MET A 117 -14.99 -9.86 -17.30
C MET A 117 -15.01 -11.24 -17.97
N ILE A 118 -14.56 -12.29 -17.27
CA ILE A 118 -14.53 -13.65 -17.80
C ILE A 118 -15.94 -14.24 -17.90
N GLU A 119 -16.76 -14.09 -16.85
CA GLU A 119 -18.15 -14.55 -16.87
C GLU A 119 -18.96 -13.77 -17.92
N GLY A 120 -18.55 -12.53 -18.19
CA GLY A 120 -19.08 -11.74 -19.29
C GLY A 120 -18.89 -12.36 -20.69
N MET A 121 -17.85 -13.18 -20.89
CA MET A 121 -17.57 -13.86 -22.16
C MET A 121 -18.37 -15.14 -22.35
N ARG A 122 -18.89 -15.76 -21.28
CA ARG A 122 -19.65 -17.02 -21.39
C ARG A 122 -21.03 -16.83 -22.03
N TYR A 123 -21.59 -15.63 -21.93
CA TYR A 123 -22.86 -15.30 -22.60
C TYR A 123 -22.72 -14.87 -24.07
N GLN A 124 -21.49 -14.71 -24.60
CA GLN A 124 -21.26 -14.41 -26.03
C GLN A 124 -20.96 -15.65 -26.88
N VAL A 125 -20.69 -16.82 -26.28
CA VAL A 125 -20.39 -18.05 -27.04
C VAL A 125 -21.66 -18.87 -27.35
N ASP A 126 -22.78 -18.57 -26.68
CA ASP A 126 -24.06 -19.27 -26.85
C ASP A 126 -25.15 -18.43 -27.55
N ALA A 127 -24.78 -17.29 -28.17
CA ALA A 127 -25.71 -16.38 -28.87
C ALA A 127 -25.59 -16.44 -30.41
#